data_AF-A0A3B8UCX4-F1
#
_entry.id   AF-A0A3B8UCX4-F1
#
_cell.length_a   1.000
_cell.length_b   1.000
_cell.length_c   1.000
_cell.angle_alpha   90.00
_cell.angle_beta   90.00
_cell.angle_gamma   90.00
#
_symmetry.space_group_name_H-M   'P 1'
#
loop_
_entity.id
_entity.type
_entity.pdbx_description
1 polymer ?
#
loop_
_entity_poly.entity_id
_entity_poly.type
_entity_poly.pdbx_seq_one_letter_code
_entity_poly.pdbx_strand_id
1 'polypeptide(L)'
;MVIDLARGMAASAEGLTLNEMAAQLNVGRRTAERMRDAVLMLFPQVEVVSDPPTKRWRIRGGLSAFEQAPTATEMLELTKAAAALRAAGEPARAAALESLERKVKAAMRSTTLNRMAPDLEALVRAETIPVQAGPRPSADETVLAEIRGAVLAERPLNFIYARPGAE
;
A
#
# COMPACT_ATOMS: atom_id res chain seq x y z
N MET A 1 9.58 8.18 -11.64
CA MET A 1 9.90 7.20 -12.72
C MET A 1 10.99 6.20 -12.32
N VAL A 2 12.25 6.62 -12.09
CA VAL A 2 13.33 5.68 -11.68
C VAL A 2 13.14 5.18 -10.24
N ILE A 3 12.76 6.06 -9.31
CA ILE A 3 12.47 5.66 -7.93
C ILE A 3 11.25 4.73 -7.85
N ASP A 4 10.23 4.94 -8.69
CA ASP A 4 9.04 4.09 -8.74
C ASP A 4 9.38 2.69 -9.24
N LEU A 5 10.28 2.60 -10.24
CA LEU A 5 10.82 1.33 -10.69
C LEU A 5 11.60 0.61 -9.58
N ALA A 6 12.45 1.33 -8.86
CA ALA A 6 13.20 0.78 -7.73
C ALA A 6 12.24 0.27 -6.63
N ARG A 7 11.16 1.02 -6.32
CA ARG A 7 10.11 0.59 -5.40
C ARG A 7 9.42 -0.69 -5.90
N GLY A 8 9.10 -0.77 -7.19
CA GLY A 8 8.54 -1.99 -7.81
C GLY A 8 9.48 -3.20 -7.71
N MET A 9 10.77 -3.00 -7.97
CA MET A 9 11.80 -4.05 -7.86
C MET A 9 12.05 -4.49 -6.41
N ALA A 10 11.87 -3.59 -5.44
CA ALA A 10 11.95 -3.92 -4.01
C ALA A 10 10.69 -4.62 -3.49
N ALA A 11 9.53 -4.34 -4.09
CA ALA A 11 8.26 -4.96 -3.74
C ALA A 11 8.06 -6.37 -4.35
N SER A 12 8.87 -6.76 -5.35
CA SER A 12 8.78 -8.07 -5.99
C SER A 12 9.80 -9.07 -5.44
N ALA A 13 9.31 -10.19 -4.89
CA ALA A 13 10.16 -11.26 -4.37
C ALA A 13 10.91 -12.03 -5.47
N GLU A 14 10.24 -12.28 -6.60
CA GLU A 14 10.80 -12.94 -7.79
C GLU A 14 11.59 -11.98 -8.70
N GLY A 15 11.32 -10.68 -8.57
CA GLY A 15 11.85 -9.64 -9.44
C GLY A 15 11.00 -9.43 -10.69
N LEU A 16 11.28 -8.33 -11.39
CA LEU A 16 10.54 -7.91 -12.58
C LEU A 16 11.35 -8.17 -13.83
N THR A 17 10.70 -8.61 -14.90
CA THR A 17 11.22 -8.61 -16.27
C THR A 17 11.09 -7.21 -16.90
N LEU A 18 11.84 -6.95 -17.98
CA LEU A 18 11.73 -5.67 -18.71
C LEU A 18 10.32 -5.37 -19.22
N ASN A 19 9.56 -6.41 -19.57
CA ASN A 19 8.19 -6.24 -20.06
C ASN A 19 7.24 -5.85 -18.92
N GLU A 20 7.40 -6.45 -17.74
CA GLU A 20 6.62 -6.08 -16.55
C GLU A 20 6.96 -4.68 -16.09
N MET A 21 8.25 -4.29 -16.11
CA MET A 21 8.67 -2.91 -15.83
C MET A 21 8.02 -1.91 -16.79
N ALA A 22 8.03 -2.23 -18.09
CA ALA A 22 7.42 -1.40 -19.12
C ALA A 22 5.90 -1.25 -18.91
N ALA A 23 5.21 -2.34 -18.58
CA ALA A 23 3.78 -2.35 -18.29
C ALA A 23 3.45 -1.54 -17.03
N GLN A 24 4.17 -1.76 -15.93
CA GLN A 24 3.95 -1.08 -14.65
C GLN A 24 4.12 0.44 -14.76
N LEU A 25 5.09 0.89 -15.54
CA LEU A 25 5.39 2.31 -15.72
C LEU A 25 4.63 2.93 -16.91
N ASN A 26 3.87 2.13 -17.66
CA ASN A 26 3.21 2.52 -18.90
C ASN A 26 4.18 3.20 -19.90
N VAL A 27 5.33 2.57 -20.16
CA VAL A 27 6.37 3.07 -21.07
C VAL A 27 6.78 2.01 -22.09
N GLY A 28 7.41 2.43 -23.20
CA GLY A 28 8.02 1.51 -24.14
C GLY A 28 9.22 0.74 -23.56
N ARG A 29 9.50 -0.46 -24.07
CA ARG A 29 10.56 -1.35 -23.59
C ARG A 29 11.94 -0.69 -23.49
N ARG A 30 12.34 0.09 -24.50
CA ARG A 30 13.63 0.80 -24.50
C ARG A 30 13.74 1.84 -23.39
N THR A 31 12.62 2.47 -23.02
CA THR A 31 12.55 3.41 -21.88
C THR A 31 12.68 2.66 -20.57
N ALA A 32 12.01 1.51 -20.42
CA ALA A 32 12.17 0.65 -19.25
C ALA A 32 13.60 0.14 -19.10
N GLU A 33 14.28 -0.24 -20.18
CA GLU A 33 15.71 -0.62 -20.18
C GLU A 33 16.60 0.52 -19.66
N ARG A 34 16.42 1.74 -20.20
CA ARG A 34 17.16 2.92 -19.72
C ARG A 34 16.89 3.23 -18.25
N MET A 35 15.64 3.09 -17.81
CA MET A 35 15.26 3.29 -16.42
C MET A 35 15.88 2.22 -15.52
N ARG A 36 15.86 0.95 -15.92
CA ARG A 36 16.55 -0.15 -15.23
C ARG A 36 18.04 0.15 -15.10
N ASP A 37 18.69 0.63 -16.16
CA ASP A 37 20.11 0.97 -16.11
C ASP A 37 20.38 2.11 -15.13
N ALA A 38 19.48 3.10 -15.06
CA ALA A 38 19.53 4.13 -14.02
C ALA A 38 19.35 3.57 -12.60
N VAL A 39 18.45 2.60 -12.41
CA VAL A 39 18.30 1.90 -11.12
C VAL A 39 19.57 1.15 -10.75
N LEU A 40 20.20 0.42 -11.69
CA LEU A 40 21.44 -0.31 -11.44
C LEU A 40 22.59 0.61 -11.01
N MET A 41 22.63 1.85 -11.52
CA MET A 41 23.63 2.84 -11.10
C MET A 41 23.38 3.40 -9.69
N LEU A 42 22.12 3.54 -9.28
CA LEU A 42 21.75 4.18 -8.01
C LEU A 42 21.59 3.17 -6.86
N PHE A 43 21.22 1.94 -7.16
CA PHE A 43 20.90 0.89 -6.19
C PHE A 43 21.81 -0.33 -6.43
N PRO A 44 23.06 -0.33 -5.92
CA PRO A 44 24.01 -1.40 -6.17
C PRO A 44 23.58 -2.77 -5.62
N GLN A 45 22.58 -2.81 -4.73
CA GLN A 45 21.98 -4.03 -4.18
C GLN A 45 20.97 -4.73 -5.12
N VAL A 46 20.79 -4.25 -6.35
CA VAL A 46 19.94 -4.92 -7.34
C VAL A 46 20.54 -6.28 -7.69
N GLU A 47 19.75 -7.33 -7.52
CA GLU A 47 20.07 -8.67 -7.96
C GLU A 47 19.48 -8.94 -9.34
N VAL A 48 20.26 -9.61 -10.20
CA VAL A 48 19.77 -10.17 -11.46
C VAL A 48 19.49 -11.66 -11.23
N VAL A 49 18.22 -12.05 -11.38
CA VAL A 49 17.77 -13.44 -11.30
C VAL A 49 17.70 -13.99 -12.72
N SER A 50 18.34 -15.14 -12.93
CA SER A 50 18.22 -15.88 -14.19
C SER A 50 16.86 -16.56 -14.24
N ASP A 51 16.07 -16.26 -15.27
CA ASP A 51 14.74 -16.84 -15.49
C ASP A 51 14.56 -17.15 -16.99
N PRO A 52 15.26 -18.17 -17.53
CA PRO A 52 15.31 -18.42 -18.98
C PRO A 52 13.91 -18.56 -19.60
N PRO A 53 13.62 -17.90 -20.74
CA PRO A 53 14.55 -17.19 -21.63
C PRO A 53 14.81 -15.71 -21.26
N THR A 54 14.28 -15.23 -20.13
CA THR A 54 14.36 -13.83 -19.70
C THR A 54 15.31 -13.62 -18.50
N LYS A 55 15.43 -12.36 -18.08
CA LYS A 55 16.12 -11.98 -16.84
C LYS A 55 15.12 -11.21 -15.99
N ARG A 56 15.23 -11.39 -14.68
CA ARG A 56 14.48 -10.62 -13.70
C ARG A 56 15.43 -9.78 -12.86
N TRP A 57 14.96 -8.63 -12.41
CA TRP A 57 15.71 -7.77 -11.51
C TRP A 57 14.89 -7.50 -10.24
N ARG A 58 15.52 -7.61 -9.08
CA ARG A 58 14.91 -7.30 -7.78
C ARG A 58 15.87 -6.58 -6.85
N ILE A 59 15.34 -5.90 -5.85
CA ILE A 59 16.13 -5.31 -4.77
C ILE A 59 15.82 -6.06 -3.47
N ARG A 60 16.79 -6.86 -2.98
CA ARG A 60 16.65 -7.56 -1.70
C ARG A 60 16.96 -6.63 -0.52
N GLY A 61 16.25 -6.83 0.58
CA GLY A 61 16.41 -6.01 1.80
C GLY A 61 15.64 -4.69 1.78
N GLY A 62 14.91 -4.39 0.70
CA GLY A 62 14.11 -3.18 0.56
C GLY A 62 14.93 -1.93 0.23
N LEU A 63 14.24 -0.79 0.23
CA LEU A 63 14.85 0.53 0.04
C LEU A 63 15.01 1.26 1.38
N SER A 64 15.86 2.27 1.45
CA SER A 64 16.01 3.09 2.64
C SER A 64 14.72 3.86 2.97
N ALA A 65 14.55 4.23 4.24
CA ALA A 65 13.41 5.04 4.69
C ALA A 65 13.29 6.39 3.96
N PHE A 66 14.39 6.92 3.41
CA PHE A 66 14.36 8.14 2.60
C PHE A 66 13.76 7.89 1.21
N GLU A 67 14.17 6.79 0.56
CA GLU A 67 13.67 6.38 -0.76
C GLU A 67 12.20 5.93 -0.72
N GLN A 68 11.74 5.49 0.46
CA GLN A 68 10.37 5.04 0.71
C GLN A 68 9.52 6.06 1.49
N ALA A 69 10.03 7.27 1.73
CA ALA A 69 9.27 8.25 2.50
C ALA A 69 7.92 8.52 1.83
N PRO A 70 6.79 8.42 2.56
CA PRO A 70 5.49 8.81 2.05
C PRO A 70 5.41 10.34 1.93
N THR A 71 4.55 10.79 1.04
CA THR A 71 4.15 12.19 0.90
C THR A 71 3.08 12.56 1.92
N ALA A 72 2.91 13.87 2.17
CA ALA A 72 1.83 14.38 3.02
C ALA A 72 0.45 13.97 2.49
N THR A 73 0.26 14.00 1.16
CA THR A 73 -0.98 13.58 0.50
C THR A 73 -1.27 12.10 0.71
N GLU A 74 -0.29 11.21 0.55
CA GLU A 74 -0.49 9.76 0.81
C GLU A 74 -0.88 9.49 2.27
N MET A 75 -0.28 10.22 3.21
CA MET A 75 -0.63 10.12 4.63
C MET A 75 -2.03 10.66 4.93
N LEU A 76 -2.40 11.79 4.33
CA LEU A 76 -3.74 12.37 4.45
C LEU A 76 -4.81 11.41 3.96
N GLU A 77 -4.63 10.85 2.76
CA GLU A 77 -5.58 9.92 2.16
C GLU A 77 -5.70 8.62 2.98
N LEU A 78 -4.60 8.14 3.58
CA LEU A 78 -4.64 7.00 4.50
C LEU A 78 -5.49 7.31 5.75
N THR A 79 -5.30 8.48 6.35
CA THR A 79 -6.10 8.94 7.50
C THR A 79 -7.58 9.10 7.13
N LYS A 80 -7.87 9.69 5.97
CA LYS A 80 -9.24 9.87 5.47
C LYS A 80 -9.92 8.53 5.18
N ALA A 81 -9.22 7.58 4.59
CA ALA A 81 -9.74 6.23 4.35
C ALA A 81 -10.10 5.54 5.67
N ALA A 82 -9.26 5.67 6.71
CA ALA A 82 -9.56 5.15 8.04
C ALA A 82 -10.80 5.82 8.67
N ALA A 83 -10.89 7.15 8.60
CA ALA A 83 -12.03 7.90 9.10
C ALA A 83 -13.33 7.55 8.36
N ALA A 84 -13.27 7.37 7.04
CA ALA A 84 -14.40 6.95 6.22
C ALA A 84 -14.88 5.54 6.57
N LEU A 85 -13.97 4.59 6.86
CA LEU A 85 -14.33 3.25 7.32
C LEU A 85 -14.99 3.27 8.71
N ARG A 86 -14.46 4.10 9.64
CA ARG A 86 -15.12 4.33 10.94
C ARG A 86 -16.51 4.90 10.76
N ALA A 87 -16.63 5.92 9.91
CA ALA A 87 -17.91 6.48 9.57
C ALA A 87 -18.81 5.37 9.00
N ALA A 88 -18.36 4.53 8.09
CA ALA A 88 -19.15 3.45 7.49
C ALA A 88 -19.53 2.29 8.44
N GLY A 89 -19.08 2.27 9.70
CA GLY A 89 -19.39 1.17 10.64
C GLY A 89 -18.45 -0.04 10.54
N GLU A 90 -17.24 0.15 10.00
CA GLU A 90 -16.22 -0.89 9.80
C GLU A 90 -14.99 -0.65 10.72
N PRO A 91 -15.14 -0.74 12.05
CA PRO A 91 -14.14 -0.26 13.01
C PRO A 91 -12.80 -0.99 12.95
N ALA A 92 -12.71 -2.31 12.70
CA ALA A 92 -11.37 -2.90 12.62
C ALA A 92 -10.70 -2.72 11.26
N ARG A 93 -11.45 -2.53 10.16
CA ARG A 93 -10.83 -2.10 8.90
C ARG A 93 -10.18 -0.73 9.08
N ALA A 94 -10.88 0.19 9.75
CA ALA A 94 -10.30 1.47 10.14
C ALA A 94 -9.07 1.30 11.06
N ALA A 95 -9.17 0.47 12.10
CA ALA A 95 -8.05 0.21 13.02
C ALA A 95 -6.82 -0.39 12.31
N ALA A 96 -7.01 -1.21 11.27
CA ALA A 96 -5.93 -1.73 10.45
C ALA A 96 -5.20 -0.61 9.69
N LEU A 97 -5.93 0.34 9.09
CA LEU A 97 -5.33 1.50 8.41
C LEU A 97 -4.68 2.47 9.41
N GLU A 98 -5.29 2.74 10.56
CA GLU A 98 -4.68 3.54 11.64
C GLU A 98 -3.37 2.90 12.15
N SER A 99 -3.33 1.56 12.24
CA SER A 99 -2.13 0.80 12.60
C SER A 99 -1.03 0.90 11.54
N LEU A 100 -1.41 0.80 10.26
CA LEU A 100 -0.49 1.03 9.15
C LEU A 100 0.08 2.45 9.19
N GLU A 101 -0.76 3.46 9.39
CA GLU A 101 -0.35 4.86 9.50
C GLU A 101 0.71 5.06 10.59
N ARG A 102 0.49 4.46 11.79
CA ARG A 102 1.47 4.50 12.89
C ARG A 102 2.80 3.83 12.51
N LYS A 103 2.76 2.67 11.84
CA LYS A 103 3.97 1.96 11.40
C LYS A 103 4.74 2.77 10.36
N VAL A 104 4.04 3.38 9.42
CA VAL A 104 4.64 4.26 8.40
C VAL A 104 5.31 5.46 9.08
N LYS A 105 4.62 6.16 9.98
CA LYS A 105 5.20 7.26 10.77
C LYS A 105 6.43 6.83 11.57
N ALA A 106 6.39 5.65 12.20
CA ALA A 106 7.51 5.11 12.98
C ALA A 106 8.72 4.70 12.13
N ALA A 107 8.51 4.31 10.87
CA ALA A 107 9.59 3.97 9.94
C ALA A 107 10.27 5.21 9.32
N MET A 108 9.66 6.40 9.45
CA MET A 108 10.22 7.65 8.94
C MET A 108 11.31 8.20 9.87
N ARG A 109 12.29 8.91 9.28
CA ARG A 109 13.22 9.73 10.07
C ARG A 109 12.45 10.86 10.76
N SER A 110 12.82 11.16 12.01
CA SER A 110 12.19 12.24 12.81
C SER A 110 12.18 13.59 12.08
N THR A 111 13.23 13.91 11.33
CA THR A 111 13.32 15.15 10.54
C THR A 111 12.29 15.21 9.42
N THR A 112 12.05 14.11 8.71
CA THR A 112 11.01 14.03 7.67
C THR A 112 9.62 14.12 8.28
N LEU A 113 9.39 13.40 9.38
CA LEU A 113 8.11 13.44 10.10
C LEU A 113 7.78 14.85 10.60
N ASN A 114 8.74 15.52 11.23
CA ASN A 114 8.57 16.87 11.78
C ASN A 114 8.31 17.91 10.69
N ARG A 115 8.88 17.74 9.49
CA ARG A 115 8.60 18.64 8.35
C ARG A 115 7.21 18.40 7.77
N MET A 116 6.73 17.16 7.75
CA MET A 116 5.44 16.79 7.18
C MET A 116 4.25 17.07 8.10
N ALA A 117 4.45 17.03 9.42
CA ALA A 117 3.35 17.15 10.40
C ALA A 117 2.52 18.45 10.27
N PRO A 118 3.11 19.65 10.10
CA PRO A 118 2.35 20.88 9.92
C PRO A 118 1.48 20.86 8.65
N ASP A 119 2.03 20.36 7.54
CA ASP A 119 1.31 20.27 6.26
C ASP A 119 0.13 19.30 6.36
N LEU A 120 0.33 18.15 7.01
CA LEU A 120 -0.73 17.17 7.23
C LEU A 120 -1.85 17.75 8.10
N GLU A 121 -1.53 18.47 9.17
CA GLU A 121 -2.54 19.12 10.02
C GLU A 121 -3.35 20.16 9.24
N ALA A 122 -2.68 20.98 8.43
CA ALA A 122 -3.33 21.98 7.59
C ALA A 122 -4.29 21.34 6.58
N LEU A 123 -3.87 20.24 5.93
CA LEU A 123 -4.69 19.49 4.98
C LEU A 123 -5.92 18.85 5.64
N VAL A 124 -5.75 18.18 6.78
CA VAL A 124 -6.88 17.59 7.53
C VAL A 124 -7.89 18.68 7.90
N ARG A 125 -7.41 19.83 8.38
CA ARG A 125 -8.28 20.95 8.75
C ARG A 125 -9.03 21.52 7.55
N ALA A 126 -8.37 21.67 6.41
CA ALA A 126 -8.97 22.19 5.18
C ALA A 126 -10.05 21.25 4.62
N GLU A 127 -9.88 19.94 4.77
CA GLU A 127 -10.77 18.93 4.18
C GLU A 127 -11.82 18.37 5.15
N THR A 128 -11.95 18.96 6.34
CA THR A 128 -12.95 18.54 7.32
C THR A 128 -14.36 18.94 6.83
N ILE A 129 -15.06 18.00 6.20
CA ILE A 129 -16.48 18.14 5.84
C ILE A 129 -17.33 17.61 7.01
N PRO A 130 -18.39 18.34 7.44
CA PRO A 130 -19.33 17.84 8.45
C PRO A 130 -19.99 16.52 8.00
N VAL A 131 -19.82 15.45 8.78
CA VAL A 131 -20.43 14.15 8.52
C VAL A 131 -21.89 14.15 8.96
N GLN A 132 -22.82 13.86 8.06
CA GLN A 132 -24.23 13.60 8.38
C GLN A 132 -24.37 12.26 9.14
N ALA A 133 -25.04 12.31 10.31
CA ALA A 133 -25.28 11.17 11.18
C ALA A 133 -26.55 10.40 10.77
N GLY A 134 -26.48 9.07 10.79
CA GLY A 134 -27.61 8.15 10.61
C GLY A 134 -27.24 6.73 11.08
N PRO A 135 -28.20 5.83 11.35
CA PRO A 135 -27.92 4.44 11.73
C PRO A 135 -27.20 3.73 10.58
N ARG A 136 -26.07 3.07 10.87
CA ARG A 136 -25.24 2.42 9.84
C ARG A 136 -25.17 0.93 10.09
N PRO A 137 -25.24 0.10 9.03
CA PRO A 137 -25.02 -1.33 9.16
C PRO A 137 -23.57 -1.57 9.61
N SER A 138 -23.38 -2.33 10.69
CA SER A 138 -22.06 -2.82 11.13
C SER A 138 -22.00 -4.33 10.95
N ALA A 139 -20.89 -4.84 10.42
CA ALA A 139 -20.63 -6.27 10.32
C ALA A 139 -19.99 -6.79 11.63
N ASP A 140 -20.20 -8.07 11.95
CA ASP A 140 -19.52 -8.72 13.08
C ASP A 140 -18.02 -8.83 12.79
N GLU A 141 -17.22 -8.25 13.67
CA GLU A 141 -15.77 -8.17 13.50
C GLU A 141 -15.08 -9.53 13.58
N THR A 142 -15.62 -10.46 14.37
CA THR A 142 -15.10 -11.82 14.51
C THR A 142 -15.24 -12.57 13.19
N VAL A 143 -16.40 -12.43 12.55
CA VAL A 143 -16.72 -13.03 11.25
C VAL A 143 -15.81 -12.46 10.16
N LEU A 144 -15.62 -11.14 10.12
CA LEU A 144 -14.73 -10.50 9.15
C LEU A 144 -13.26 -10.95 9.31
N ALA A 145 -12.79 -11.12 10.54
CA ALA A 145 -11.43 -11.59 10.82
C ALA A 145 -11.22 -13.03 10.33
N GLU A 146 -12.20 -13.91 10.54
CA GLU A 146 -12.16 -15.30 10.06
C GLU A 146 -12.14 -15.38 8.53
N ILE A 147 -13.02 -14.61 7.86
CA ILE A 147 -13.07 -14.55 6.39
C ILE A 147 -11.71 -14.10 5.83
N ARG A 148 -11.13 -13.05 6.40
CA ARG A 148 -9.83 -12.51 5.97
C ARG A 148 -8.71 -13.55 6.13
N GLY A 149 -8.69 -14.27 7.24
CA GLY A 149 -7.72 -15.33 7.49
C GLY A 149 -7.81 -16.46 6.47
N ALA A 150 -9.03 -16.88 6.11
CA ALA A 150 -9.22 -17.93 5.12
C ALA A 150 -8.82 -17.50 3.71
N VAL A 151 -9.14 -16.27 3.29
CA VAL A 151 -8.70 -15.73 1.98
C VAL A 151 -7.18 -15.67 1.88
N LEU A 152 -6.50 -15.16 2.91
CA LEU A 152 -5.04 -15.07 2.94
C LEU A 152 -4.34 -16.43 2.95
N ALA A 153 -5.02 -17.46 3.43
CA ALA A 153 -4.50 -18.82 3.51
C ALA A 153 -5.00 -19.73 2.38
N GLU A 154 -5.75 -19.21 1.42
CA GLU A 154 -6.41 -19.98 0.34
C GLU A 154 -7.27 -21.15 0.87
N ARG A 155 -7.96 -20.94 2.01
CA ARG A 155 -8.79 -21.96 2.66
C ARG A 155 -10.28 -21.75 2.34
N PRO A 156 -11.05 -22.83 2.12
CA PRO A 156 -12.49 -22.73 1.93
C PRO A 156 -13.20 -22.31 3.22
N LEU A 157 -14.29 -21.55 3.09
CA LEU A 157 -15.18 -21.13 4.17
C LEU A 157 -16.57 -21.77 3.99
N ASN A 158 -17.17 -22.21 5.08
CA ASN A 158 -18.56 -22.65 5.13
C ASN A 158 -19.34 -21.71 6.05
N PHE A 159 -20.46 -21.17 5.58
CA PHE A 159 -21.32 -20.32 6.39
C PHE A 159 -22.78 -20.53 6.03
N ILE A 160 -23.66 -20.28 7.00
CA ILE A 160 -25.10 -20.36 6.81
C ILE A 160 -25.55 -19.00 6.26
N TYR A 161 -26.15 -19.01 5.07
CA TYR A 161 -26.68 -17.81 4.44
C TYR A 161 -28.18 -17.70 4.70
N ALA A 162 -28.58 -16.75 5.55
CA ALA A 162 -30.00 -16.45 5.75
C ALA A 162 -30.51 -15.62 4.57
N ARG A 163 -31.58 -16.06 3.91
CA ARG A 163 -32.27 -15.23 2.91
C ARG A 163 -32.90 -14.02 3.63
N PRO A 164 -32.78 -12.80 3.09
CA PRO A 164 -33.56 -11.67 3.58
C PRO A 164 -35.06 -12.01 3.47
N GLY A 165 -35.78 -12.06 4.60
CA GLY A 165 -37.22 -12.31 4.64
C GLY A 165 -37.68 -13.77 4.81
N ALA A 166 -36.83 -14.68 5.27
CA ALA A 166 -37.29 -15.99 5.76
C ALA A 166 -37.66 -15.87 7.26
N GLU A 167 -38.95 -16.04 7.57
CA GLU A 167 -39.45 -16.26 8.94
C GLU A 167 -38.92 -17.57 9.53
#